data_AF-A0A954LY72-F1
#
_entry.id   AF-A0A954LY72-F1
#
_cell.length_a   1.000
_cell.length_b   1.000
_cell.length_c   1.000
_cell.angle_alpha   90.00
_cell.angle_beta   90.00
_cell.angle_gamma   90.00
#
_symmetry.space_group_name_H-M   'P 1'
#
loop_
_entity.id
_entity.type
_entity.pdbx_description
1 polymer ?
#
loop_
_entity_poly.entity_id
_entity_poly.type
_entity_poly.pdbx_seq_one_letter_code
_entity_poly.pdbx_strand_id
1 'polypeptide(L)' 'MSEPNRLDACVLLTVEQVAKLLQVSPRSVWRLRSAREIPEPVKIGGTVRWIGQEIHRWIASGCPRIEKRHSTINTR' A
#
# COMPACT_ATOMS: atom_id res chain seq x y z
N MET A 1 -16.23 -11.51 13.63
CA MET A 1 -15.04 -10.65 13.83
C MET A 1 -13.88 -11.41 13.25
N SER A 2 -13.41 -11.03 12.05
CA SER A 2 -12.39 -11.81 11.34
C SER A 2 -11.00 -11.51 11.91
N GLU A 3 -10.33 -12.53 12.45
CA GLU A 3 -8.92 -12.49 12.82
C GLU A 3 -8.07 -12.01 11.64
N PRO A 4 -7.19 -11.00 11.83
CA PRO A 4 -6.25 -10.62 10.79
C PRO A 4 -5.19 -11.72 10.65
N ASN A 5 -5.15 -12.30 9.46
CA ASN A 5 -4.28 -13.40 9.09
C ASN A 5 -2.82 -12.92 9.13
N ARG A 6 -2.00 -13.39 10.07
CA ARG A 6 -0.60 -12.95 10.29
C ARG A 6 0.31 -12.99 9.05
N LEU A 7 -0.15 -13.56 7.93
CA LEU A 7 0.47 -13.58 6.59
C LEU A 7 0.21 -12.31 5.74
N ASP A 8 -0.60 -11.35 6.21
CA ASP A 8 -0.96 -10.11 5.49
C ASP A 8 0.28 -9.28 5.04
N ALA A 9 1.39 -9.44 5.76
CA ALA A 9 2.63 -8.71 5.50
C ALA A 9 3.30 -9.08 4.16
N CYS A 10 3.01 -10.25 3.57
CA CYS A 10 3.64 -10.68 2.31
C CYS A 10 2.68 -10.63 1.10
N VAL A 11 1.41 -10.29 1.31
CA VAL A 11 0.36 -10.38 0.27
C VAL A 11 0.14 -9.04 -0.43
N LEU A 12 -0.21 -9.12 -1.72
CA LEU A 12 -0.68 -7.98 -2.51
C LEU A 12 -2.10 -7.57 -2.10
N LEU A 13 -2.20 -6.41 -1.46
CA LEU A 13 -3.44 -5.84 -0.97
C LEU A 13 -4.26 -5.20 -2.09
N THR A 14 -5.57 -5.40 -2.03
CA THR A 14 -6.54 -4.62 -2.82
C THR A 14 -6.73 -3.23 -2.22
N VAL A 15 -7.34 -2.33 -3.01
CA VAL A 15 -7.75 -1.02 -2.50
C VAL A 15 -8.67 -1.12 -1.27
N GLU A 16 -9.52 -2.14 -1.21
CA GLU A 16 -10.43 -2.37 -0.07
C GLU A 16 -9.70 -2.80 1.19
N GLN A 17 -8.65 -3.63 1.05
CA GLN A 17 -7.82 -4.03 2.17
C GLN A 17 -7.01 -2.84 2.70
N VAL A 18 -6.42 -2.04 1.81
CA VAL A 18 -5.70 -0.81 2.17
C VAL A 18 -6.63 0.19 2.86
N ALA A 19 -7.85 0.36 2.33
CA ALA A 19 -8.90 1.19 2.92
C ALA A 19 -9.24 0.76 4.35
N LYS A 20 -9.41 -0.55 4.59
CA LYS A 20 -9.66 -1.11 5.94
C LYS A 20 -8.48 -0.90 6.89
N LEU A 21 -7.24 -1.07 6.43
CA LEU A 21 -6.04 -0.85 7.25
C LEU A 21 -5.92 0.61 7.70
N LEU A 22 -6.25 1.55 6.81
CA LEU A 22 -6.19 2.98 7.09
C LEU A 22 -7.48 3.54 7.70
N GLN A 23 -8.51 2.71 7.87
CA GLN A 23 -9.85 3.13 8.32
C GLN A 23 -10.44 4.28 7.48
N VAL A 24 -10.21 4.25 6.16
CA VAL A 24 -10.73 5.25 5.21
C VAL A 24 -11.51 4.59 4.08
N SER A 25 -12.31 5.37 3.36
CA SER A 25 -13.02 4.88 2.17
C SER A 25 -12.06 4.58 1.00
N PRO A 26 -12.36 3.61 0.11
CA PRO A 26 -11.55 3.34 -1.09
C PRO A 26 -11.33 4.57 -1.98
N ARG A 27 -12.33 5.46 -2.07
CA ARG A 27 -12.19 6.76 -2.75
C ARG A 27 -11.10 7.65 -2.14
N SER A 28 -10.97 7.66 -0.81
CA SER A 28 -9.91 8.38 -0.12
C SER A 28 -8.54 7.78 -0.43
N VAL A 29 -8.43 6.45 -0.54
CA VAL A 29 -7.19 5.79 -0.98
C VAL A 29 -6.78 6.25 -2.38
N TRP A 30 -7.72 6.33 -3.32
CA TRP A 30 -7.45 6.88 -4.65
C TRP A 30 -7.05 8.35 -4.63
N ARG A 31 -7.64 9.16 -3.73
CA ARG A 31 -7.27 10.56 -3.54
C ARG A 31 -5.85 10.71 -2.99
N LEU A 32 -5.50 9.92 -1.96
CA LEU A 32 -4.14 9.87 -1.40
C LEU A 32 -3.13 9.42 -2.46
N ARG A 33 -3.50 8.45 -3.30
CA ARG A 33 -2.68 8.05 -4.46
C ARG A 33 -2.46 9.21 -5.41
N SER A 34 -3.51 9.95 -5.77
CA SER A 34 -3.39 11.13 -6.64
C SER A 34 -2.54 12.24 -6.00
N ALA A 35 -2.64 12.41 -4.68
CA ALA A 35 -1.83 13.34 -3.89
C ALA A 35 -0.39 12.85 -3.61
N ARG A 36 -0.08 11.59 -3.95
CA ARG A 36 1.18 10.89 -3.68
C ARG A 36 1.52 10.79 -2.19
N GLU A 37 0.49 10.57 -1.37
CA GLU A 37 0.59 10.40 0.08
C GLU A 37 0.52 8.92 0.49
N ILE A 38 0.51 7.99 -0.45
CA ILE A 38 0.44 6.54 -0.21
C ILE A 38 1.38 5.79 -1.17
N PRO A 39 1.91 4.59 -0.80
CA PRO A 39 2.84 3.85 -1.66
C PRO A 39 2.31 3.60 -3.06
N GLU A 40 3.22 3.57 -4.03
CA GLU A 40 2.86 3.31 -5.41
C GLU A 40 2.32 1.88 -5.55
N PRO A 41 1.17 1.70 -6.22
CA PRO A 41 0.67 0.37 -6.46
C PRO A 41 1.38 -0.31 -7.63
N VAL A 42 1.48 -1.63 -7.54
CA VAL A 42 1.86 -2.53 -8.62
C VAL A 42 0.63 -2.82 -9.50
N LYS A 43 0.79 -2.68 -10.81
CA LYS A 43 -0.24 -3.06 -11.79
C LYS A 43 -0.01 -4.49 -12.27
N ILE A 44 -1.01 -5.35 -12.12
CA ILE A 44 -0.96 -6.75 -12.56
C ILE A 44 -2.18 -7.00 -13.46
N GLY A 45 -1.95 -7.21 -14.75
CA GLY A 45 -3.01 -7.53 -15.72
C GLY A 45 -4.16 -6.52 -15.79
N GLY A 46 -3.90 -5.24 -15.49
CA GLY A 46 -4.92 -4.18 -15.43
C GLY A 46 -5.50 -3.91 -14.04
N THR A 47 -5.23 -4.77 -13.05
CA THR A 47 -5.64 -4.57 -11.67
C THR A 47 -4.55 -3.87 -10.86
N VAL A 48 -4.95 -2.92 -10.00
CA VAL A 48 -4.06 -2.17 -9.12
C VAL A 48 -3.97 -2.87 -7.77
N ARG A 49 -2.75 -3.18 -7.33
CA ARG A 49 -2.45 -3.87 -6.07
C ARG A 49 -1.35 -3.16 -5.30
N TRP A 50 -1.38 -3.23 -3.98
CA TRP A 50 -0.34 -2.67 -3.11
C TRP A 50 0.45 -3.79 -2.45
N ILE A 51 1.76 -3.63 -2.33
CA ILE A 51 2.59 -4.58 -1.59
C ILE A 51 2.28 -4.38 -0.10
N GLY A 52 1.70 -5.39 0.56
CA GLY A 52 1.34 -5.31 1.98
C GLY A 52 2.52 -4.89 2.84
N GLN A 53 3.68 -5.51 2.63
CA GLN A 53 4.90 -5.19 3.37
C GLN A 53 5.26 -3.69 3.31
N GLU A 54 5.10 -3.08 2.14
CA GLU A 54 5.43 -1.68 1.94
C GLU A 54 4.42 -0.75 2.62
N ILE A 55 3.13 -1.09 2.53
CA ILE A 55 2.06 -0.38 3.24
C ILE A 55 2.29 -0.44 4.75
N HIS A 56 2.59 -1.62 5.29
CA HIS A 56 2.88 -1.78 6.72
C HIS A 56 4.11 -0.99 7.16
N ARG A 57 5.21 -1.02 6.40
CA ARG A 57 6.41 -0.21 6.70
C ARG A 57 6.11 1.28 6.64
N TRP A 58 5.29 1.71 5.68
CA TRP A 58 4.89 3.11 5.54
C TRP A 58 4.03 3.58 6.72
N ILE A 59 3.05 2.77 7.15
CA ILE A 59 2.25 3.02 8.35
C ILE A 59 3.17 3.08 9.58
N ALA A 60 4.08 2.12 9.75
CA ALA A 60 5.02 2.07 10.86
C ALA A 60 5.98 3.28 10.89
N SER A 61 6.28 3.87 9.72
CA SER A 61 7.08 5.09 9.61
C SER A 61 6.32 6.38 9.94
N GLY A 62 5.02 6.29 10.30
CA GLY A 62 4.19 7.44 10.65
C GLY A 62 3.53 8.12 9.45
N CYS A 63 3.25 7.38 8.39
CA CYS A 63 2.57 7.88 7.18
C CYS A 63 3.26 9.09 6.51
N PRO A 64 4.60 9.07 6.30
CA PRO A 64 5.29 10.18 5.66
C PRO A 64 4.86 10.34 4.19
N ARG A 65 4.87 11.56 3.67
CA ARG A 65 4.63 11.80 2.24
C ARG A 65 5.71 11.09 1.42
N ILE A 66 5.29 10.40 0.36
CA ILE A 66 6.21 9.56 -0.40
C ILE A 66 6.86 10.38 -1.50
N GLU A 67 8.08 10.82 -1.22
CA GLU A 67 8.98 11.35 -2.24
C GLU A 67 9.55 10.18 -3.04
N LYS A 68 9.64 10.34 -4.37
CA LYS A 68 10.04 9.27 -5.30
C LYS A 68 11.33 8.62 -4.83
N ARG A 69 11.25 7.41 -4.27
CA ARG A 69 12.43 6.54 -4.26
C ARG A 69 12.59 6.01 -5.68
N HIS A 70 13.61 6.51 -6.37
CA HIS A 70 14.24 5.77 -7.45
C HIS A 70 14.71 4.44 -6.86
N SER A 71 13.86 3.40 -6.89
CA SER A 71 14.29 2.06 -6.56
C SER A 71 15.14 1.55 -7.72
N THR A 72 16.42 1.90 -7.68
CA THR A 72 17.49 1.12 -8.29
C THR A 72 17.49 -0.23 -7.56
N ILE A 73 16.81 -1.21 -8.15
CA ILE A 73 16.99 -2.62 -7.78
C ILE A 73 18.41 -3.02 -8.20
N ASN A 74 19.34 -2.98 -7.25
CA ASN A 74 20.67 -3.55 -7.38
C ASN A 74 20.56 -5.04 -7.04
N THR A 75 20.40 -5.88 -8.06
CA THR A 75 20.47 -7.33 -7.94
C THR A 75 21.94 -7.74 -7.83
N ARG A 76 22.29 -8.40 -6.72
CA ARG A 76 23.52 -9.19 -6.59
C ARG A 76 23.27 -10.61 -7.05
#